data_AF-A0A830CEF7-F1
#
_entry.id   AF-A0A830CEF7-F1
#
_cell.length_a   1.000
_cell.length_b   1.000
_cell.length_c   1.000
_cell.angle_alpha   90.00
_cell.angle_beta   90.00
_cell.angle_gamma   90.00
#
_symmetry.space_group_name_H-M   'P 1'
#
loop_
_entity.id
_entity.type
_entity.pdbx_description
1 polymer ?
#
loop_
_entity_poly.entity_id
_entity_poly.type
_entity_poly.pdbx_seq_one_letter_code
_entity_poly.pdbx_strand_id
1 'polypeptide(L)'
;MAPKQPNSGLFVGLNKEHITTRKELAPRPSNRKGKTSKRVHFARSLIREVARFAPYEKRITELLKVGKDKRAVRAKKKREEMSSALRKMRAGGGGEKKK
;
A
#
# COMPACT_ATOMS: atom_id res chain seq x y z
N MET A 1 19.65 8.03 -0.05
CA MET A 1 19.35 7.29 -1.29
C MET A 1 20.59 7.43 -2.15
N ALA A 2 21.16 6.35 -2.67
CA ALA A 2 22.38 6.45 -3.47
C ALA A 2 22.13 7.34 -4.70
N PRO A 3 23.09 8.19 -5.10
CA PRO A 3 22.95 9.02 -6.29
C PRO A 3 22.75 8.11 -7.50
N LYS A 4 21.82 8.49 -8.38
CA LYS A 4 21.57 7.73 -9.61
C LYS A 4 22.81 7.82 -10.51
N GLN A 5 23.30 6.67 -10.96
CA GLN A 5 24.50 6.56 -11.80
C GLN A 5 24.37 7.45 -13.05
N PRO A 6 25.46 8.09 -13.50
CA PRO A 6 25.44 8.93 -14.69
C PRO A 6 25.10 8.12 -15.95
N ASN A 7 24.43 8.77 -16.92
CA ASN A 7 24.13 8.15 -18.19
C ASN A 7 25.45 7.94 -18.98
N SER A 8 25.56 6.81 -19.70
CA SER A 8 26.77 6.35 -20.39
C SER A 8 26.94 6.93 -21.81
N GLY A 9 26.00 7.74 -22.31
CA GLY A 9 26.07 8.30 -23.66
C GLY A 9 25.83 7.29 -24.79
N LEU A 10 25.52 6.03 -24.45
CA LEU A 10 25.26 4.96 -25.41
C LEU A 10 23.82 5.03 -25.94
N PHE A 11 23.62 4.62 -27.19
CA PHE A 11 22.30 4.52 -27.82
C PHE A 11 21.47 3.34 -27.28
N VAL A 12 22.14 2.23 -26.91
CA VAL A 12 21.54 1.03 -26.32
C VAL A 12 22.37 0.55 -25.13
N GLY A 13 21.74 -0.13 -24.17
CA GLY A 13 22.37 -0.63 -22.94
C GLY A 13 21.81 -0.03 -21.64
N LEU A 14 22.40 -0.42 -20.51
CA LEU A 14 22.10 0.15 -19.18
C LEU A 14 22.65 1.58 -19.08
N ASN A 15 21.92 2.47 -18.41
CA ASN A 15 22.23 3.90 -18.30
C ASN A 15 22.42 4.61 -19.66
N LYS A 16 21.86 4.06 -20.75
CA LYS A 16 21.79 4.72 -22.06
C LYS A 16 21.10 6.09 -21.96
N GLU A 17 21.25 6.88 -23.01
CA GLU A 17 20.85 8.29 -23.17
C GLU A 17 22.03 9.27 -23.06
N HIS A 18 21.77 10.49 -23.52
CA HIS A 18 22.69 11.62 -23.45
C HIS A 18 23.16 11.87 -22.00
N ILE A 19 24.45 12.23 -21.87
CA ILE A 19 25.09 12.49 -20.58
C ILE A 19 24.55 13.81 -20.04
N THR A 20 23.54 13.73 -19.17
CA THR A 20 22.94 14.89 -18.50
C THR A 20 23.33 14.94 -17.03
N THR A 21 23.63 16.13 -16.52
CA THR A 21 23.75 16.40 -15.08
C THR A 21 22.36 16.42 -14.44
N ARG A 22 21.96 15.31 -13.79
CA ARG A 22 20.65 15.22 -13.14
C ARG A 22 20.62 16.09 -11.88
N LYS A 23 19.66 17.01 -11.81
CA LYS A 23 19.37 17.81 -10.61
C LYS A 23 18.53 17.01 -9.62
N GLU A 24 18.84 17.10 -8.33
CA GLU A 24 17.95 16.60 -7.29
C GLU A 24 16.67 17.44 -7.23
N LEU A 25 15.53 16.83 -7.55
CA LEU A 25 14.24 17.49 -7.46
C LEU A 25 13.71 17.43 -6.03
N ALA A 26 13.17 18.55 -5.55
CA ALA A 26 12.47 18.58 -4.28
C ALA A 26 11.28 17.62 -4.29
N PRO A 27 11.03 16.89 -3.19
CA PRO A 27 9.93 15.94 -3.10
C PRO A 27 8.59 16.66 -3.21
N ARG A 28 7.78 16.28 -4.20
CA ARG A 28 6.44 16.83 -4.38
C ARG A 28 5.51 16.44 -3.23
N PRO A 29 4.57 17.32 -2.81
CA PRO A 29 3.57 16.98 -1.79
C PRO A 29 2.74 15.73 -2.11
N SER A 30 2.49 15.44 -3.39
CA SER A 30 1.82 14.21 -3.84
C SER A 30 2.54 12.93 -3.38
N ASN A 31 3.87 12.96 -3.29
CA ASN A 31 4.70 11.83 -2.86
C ASN A 31 4.59 11.57 -1.35
N ARG A 32 3.94 12.47 -0.60
CA ARG A 32 3.67 12.29 0.84
C ARG A 32 2.41 11.47 1.10
N LYS A 33 1.59 11.17 0.07
CA LYS A 33 0.40 10.33 0.20
C LYS A 33 0.79 8.94 0.71
N GLY A 34 0.13 8.48 1.77
CA GLY A 34 0.38 7.17 2.40
C GLY A 34 1.33 7.22 3.61
N LYS A 35 2.06 8.32 3.85
CA LYS A 35 2.88 8.48 5.06
C LYS A 35 1.99 8.72 6.29
N THR A 36 2.22 7.98 7.37
CA THR A 36 1.52 8.16 8.65
C THR A 36 2.22 9.20 9.51
N SER A 37 1.47 10.14 10.10
CA SER A 37 2.00 11.08 11.10
C SER A 37 1.93 10.48 12.51
N LYS A 38 2.73 11.00 13.45
CA LYS A 38 2.72 10.57 14.87
C LYS A 38 1.31 10.63 15.48
N ARG A 39 0.58 11.72 15.21
CA ARG A 39 -0.82 11.92 15.66
C ARG A 39 -1.77 10.86 15.08
N VAL A 40 -1.66 10.56 13.78
CA VAL A 40 -2.52 9.54 13.14
C VAL A 40 -2.19 8.14 13.63
N HIS A 41 -0.91 7.86 13.90
CA HIS A 41 -0.50 6.58 14.49
C HIS A 41 -1.09 6.42 15.90
N PHE A 42 -0.96 7.43 16.76
CA PHE A 42 -1.53 7.43 18.10
C PHE A 42 -3.06 7.20 18.09
N ALA A 43 -3.79 7.95 17.27
CA ALA A 43 -5.24 7.77 17.14
C ALA A 43 -5.62 6.35 16.66
N ARG A 44 -4.88 5.78 15.70
CA ARG A 44 -5.12 4.41 15.21
C ARG A 44 -4.84 3.35 16.25
N SER A 45 -3.82 3.53 17.10
CA SER A 45 -3.52 2.62 18.21
C SER A 45 -4.63 2.64 19.25
N LEU A 46 -5.07 3.83 19.68
CA LEU A 46 -6.20 3.97 20.62
C LEU A 46 -7.48 3.30 20.09
N ILE A 47 -7.84 3.54 18.82
CA ILE A 47 -9.04 2.94 18.23
C ILE A 47 -8.93 1.40 18.19
N ARG A 48 -7.75 0.85 17.92
CA ARG A 48 -7.53 -0.61 17.91
C ARG A 48 -7.68 -1.24 19.29
N GLU A 49 -7.28 -0.55 20.35
CA GLU A 49 -7.46 -1.01 21.73
C GLU A 49 -8.94 -1.02 22.12
N VAL A 50 -9.68 0.04 21.80
CA VAL A 50 -11.10 0.19 22.15
C VAL A 50 -12.00 -0.74 21.32
N ALA A 51 -11.88 -0.70 19.99
CA ALA A 51 -12.78 -1.42 19.09
C ALA A 51 -12.44 -2.92 18.93
N ARG A 52 -11.26 -3.34 19.40
CA ARG A 52 -10.72 -4.71 19.27
C ARG A 52 -10.63 -5.17 17.81
N PHE A 53 -10.30 -6.45 17.62
CA PHE A 53 -10.18 -7.08 16.31
C PHE A 53 -11.53 -7.52 15.73
N ALA A 54 -11.65 -7.46 14.40
CA ALA A 54 -12.78 -8.03 13.68
C ALA A 54 -12.80 -9.57 13.84
N PRO A 55 -13.97 -10.24 13.72
CA PRO A 55 -14.07 -11.69 13.92
C PRO A 55 -13.13 -12.50 13.01
N TYR A 56 -12.89 -12.03 11.78
CA TYR A 56 -11.95 -12.68 10.86
C TYR A 56 -10.48 -12.49 11.25
N GLU A 57 -10.13 -11.36 11.86
CA GLU A 57 -8.77 -11.10 12.34
C GLU A 57 -8.45 -11.98 13.55
N LYS A 58 -9.44 -12.21 14.44
CA LYS A 58 -9.34 -13.18 15.54
C LYS A 58 -9.14 -14.61 15.05
N ARG A 59 -9.93 -15.04 14.05
CA ARG A 59 -9.78 -16.38 13.46
C ARG A 59 -8.42 -16.58 12.78
N ILE A 60 -7.86 -15.53 12.16
CA ILE A 60 -6.53 -15.60 11.56
C ILE A 60 -5.46 -15.74 12.65
N THR A 61 -5.54 -14.98 13.74
CA THR A 61 -4.57 -15.10 14.84
C THR A 61 -4.66 -16.46 15.55
N GLU A 62 -5.86 -17.03 15.69
CA GLU A 62 -6.05 -18.41 16.18
C GLU A 62 -5.39 -19.45 15.27
N LEU A 63 -5.56 -19.34 13.95
CA LEU A 63 -4.92 -20.26 12.99
C LEU A 63 -3.39 -20.16 13.04
N LEU A 64 -2.84 -18.96 13.26
CA LEU A 64 -1.40 -18.74 13.43
C LEU A 64 -0.88 -19.35 14.75
N LYS A 65 -1.66 -19.28 15.84
CA LYS A 65 -1.30 -19.93 17.12
C LYS A 65 -1.20 -21.46 16.99
N VAL A 66 -2.02 -22.06 16.13
CA VAL A 66 -2.05 -23.52 15.88
C VAL A 66 -1.03 -23.94 14.79
N GLY A 67 -0.20 -23.02 14.29
CA GLY A 67 0.81 -23.32 13.26
C GLY A 67 0.24 -23.62 11.87
N LYS A 68 -1.01 -23.22 11.58
CA LYS A 68 -1.68 -23.46 10.28
C LYS A 68 -1.48 -22.27 9.32
N ASP A 69 -0.23 -21.86 9.10
CA ASP A 69 0.12 -20.65 8.35
C ASP A 69 -0.41 -20.65 6.92
N LYS A 70 -0.32 -21.78 6.22
CA LYS A 70 -0.84 -21.92 4.84
C LYS A 70 -2.36 -21.66 4.79
N ARG A 71 -3.10 -22.05 5.83
CA ARG A 71 -4.55 -21.81 5.94
C ARG A 71 -4.85 -20.37 6.32
N ALA A 72 -4.06 -19.77 7.21
CA ALA A 72 -4.17 -18.37 7.59
C ALA A 72 -3.96 -17.43 6.38
N VAL A 73 -2.91 -17.67 5.58
CA VAL A 73 -2.61 -16.90 4.37
C VAL A 73 -3.73 -17.03 3.34
N ARG A 74 -4.27 -18.24 3.12
CA ARG A 74 -5.40 -18.45 2.20
C ARG A 74 -6.67 -17.72 2.64
N ALA A 75 -6.98 -17.74 3.94
CA ALA A 75 -8.13 -17.03 4.50
C ALA A 75 -7.99 -15.50 4.32
N LYS A 76 -6.79 -14.96 4.58
CA LYS A 76 -6.49 -13.53 4.37
C LYS A 76 -6.60 -13.15 2.89
N LYS A 77 -6.02 -13.95 1.99
CA LYS A 77 -6.03 -13.69 0.54
C LYS A 77 -7.46 -13.60 -0.02
N LYS A 78 -8.31 -14.58 0.31
CA LYS A 78 -9.72 -14.59 -0.11
C LYS A 78 -10.47 -13.34 0.36
N ARG A 79 -10.18 -12.85 1.58
CA ARG A 79 -10.78 -11.61 2.10
C ARG A 79 -10.28 -10.38 1.36
N GLU A 80 -8.98 -10.28 1.08
CA GLU A 80 -8.42 -9.13 0.35
C GLU A 80 -8.93 -9.05 -1.08
N GLU A 81 -9.06 -10.18 -1.77
CA GLU A 81 -9.67 -10.26 -3.11
C GLU A 81 -11.12 -9.77 -3.10
N MET A 82 -11.94 -10.28 -2.18
CA MET A 82 -13.33 -9.83 -2.02
C MET A 82 -13.42 -8.36 -1.65
N SER A 83 -12.55 -7.88 -0.76
CA SER A 83 -12.51 -6.46 -0.39
C SER A 83 -12.08 -5.57 -1.56
N SER A 84 -11.19 -6.05 -2.43
CA SER A 84 -10.75 -5.34 -3.62
C SER A 84 -11.89 -5.24 -4.64
N ALA A 85 -12.60 -6.35 -4.87
CA ALA A 85 -13.79 -6.38 -5.72
C ALA A 85 -14.88 -5.41 -5.23
N LEU A 86 -15.20 -5.42 -3.93
CA LEU A 86 -16.17 -4.49 -3.35
C LEU A 86 -15.73 -3.02 -3.46
N ARG A 87 -14.44 -2.72 -3.33
CA ARG A 87 -13.91 -1.36 -3.54
C ARG A 87 -14.02 -0.93 -5.00
N LYS A 88 -13.77 -1.83 -5.95
CA LYS A 88 -13.95 -1.58 -7.39
C LYS A 88 -15.42 -1.31 -7.73
N MET A 89 -16.35 -2.09 -7.17
CA MET A 89 -17.78 -1.87 -7.34
C MET A 89 -18.24 -0.53 -6.74
N ARG A 90 -17.75 -0.17 -5.55
CA ARG A 90 -18.07 1.12 -4.90
C ARG A 90 -17.48 2.34 -5.64
N ALA A 91 -16.31 2.20 -6.24
CA ALA A 91 -15.71 3.25 -7.04
C ALA A 91 -16.43 3.49 -8.39
N GLY A 92 -17.11 2.46 -8.93
CA GLY A 92 -17.89 2.58 -10.17
C GLY A 92 -19.32 3.11 -9.98
N GLY A 93 -19.90 3.02 -8.78
CA GLY A 93 -21.31 3.36 -8.52
C GLY A 93 -21.60 4.81 -8.14
N GLY A 94 -20.65 5.74 -8.29
CA GLY A 94 -20.79 7.13 -7.84
C GLY A 94 -21.30 8.12 -8.91
N GLY A 95 -21.97 7.65 -9.96
CA GLY A 95 -22.23 8.43 -11.18
C GLY A 95 -23.68 8.67 -11.59
N GLU A 96 -24.69 8.18 -10.87
CA GLU A 96 -26.09 8.36 -11.29
C GLU A 96 -26.99 8.70 -10.11
N LYS A 97 -27.35 9.98 -10.01
CA LYS A 97 -28.73 10.49 -9.90
C LYS A 97 -28.72 11.97 -9.49
N LYS A 98 -28.84 12.83 -10.50
CA LYS A 98 -29.53 14.12 -10.39
C LYS A 98 -30.49 14.19 -11.59
N LYS A 99 -31.77 13.95 -11.32
CA LYS A 99 -32.89 14.55 -12.07
C LYS A 99 -33.50 15.57 -11.12
#